data_AF-A0A2S9KC96-F1
#
_entry.id   AF-A0A2S9KC96-F1
#
_cell.length_a   1.000
_cell.length_b   1.000
_cell.length_c   1.000
_cell.angle_alpha   90.00
_cell.angle_beta   90.00
_cell.angle_gamma   90.00
#
_symmetry.space_group_name_H-M   'P 1'
#
loop_
_entity.id
_entity.type
_entity.pdbx_description
1 polymer ?
#
loop_
_entity_poly.entity_id
_entity_poly.type
_entity_poly.pdbx_seq_one_letter_code
_entity_poly.pdbx_strand_id
1 'polypeptide(L)'
;MNAPIRKAVFPIAGLGTRFLPATKASAKEMLPVVDKPLIQYAVEEAYAAGIRQMIFVTGRTKRSIEDHFDTAYELESELEAAGKTELLAVARSIAPDDMTCVYVRQPRALGLGHAVLCAKELVGNEAFAVLLADDLMVGQPPVMAQMVKRYADWGTSLLAVQDVPREHTKRYGIVSGQQVAEDMLDVSGIVEKPAPEVAPTTLAVAGRYILTPGLFKELENLPRGVGGEIQLTDGIAQLLRREKVFAYRYQGQRYDCGSKLGFLQATVDLGRCHPEVGADFTAWLEQQIC
;
A
#
# COMPACT_ATOMS: atom_id res chain seq x y z
N MET A 1 -5.79 -26.30 -2.96
CA MET A 1 -5.55 -24.92 -3.43
C MET A 1 -6.13 -23.99 -2.39
N ASN A 2 -5.36 -23.00 -1.93
CA ASN A 2 -5.85 -22.01 -0.97
C ASN A 2 -6.93 -21.12 -1.61
N ALA A 3 -7.83 -20.57 -0.79
CA ALA A 3 -8.86 -19.67 -1.27
C ALA A 3 -8.21 -18.41 -1.90
N PRO A 4 -8.76 -17.89 -3.02
CA PRO A 4 -8.21 -16.71 -3.67
C PRO A 4 -8.33 -15.49 -2.76
N ILE A 5 -7.35 -14.58 -2.82
CA ILE A 5 -7.42 -13.29 -2.14
C ILE A 5 -8.36 -12.37 -2.93
N ARG A 6 -9.54 -12.08 -2.38
CA ARG A 6 -10.59 -11.31 -3.07
C ARG A 6 -10.70 -9.86 -2.61
N LYS A 7 -10.15 -9.55 -1.43
CA LYS A 7 -10.34 -8.29 -0.72
C LYS A 7 -9.00 -7.62 -0.44
N ALA A 8 -8.91 -6.32 -0.68
CA ALA A 8 -7.79 -5.48 -0.29
C ALA A 8 -8.27 -4.35 0.63
N VAL A 9 -7.53 -4.11 1.71
CA VAL A 9 -7.76 -3.01 2.64
C VAL A 9 -6.73 -1.91 2.38
N PHE A 10 -7.19 -0.68 2.23
CA PHE A 10 -6.39 0.52 1.97
C PHE A 10 -6.54 1.49 3.16
N PRO A 11 -5.61 1.48 4.13
CA PRO A 11 -5.60 2.43 5.24
C PRO A 11 -5.20 3.83 4.78
N ILE A 12 -6.19 4.72 4.63
CA ILE A 12 -6.01 6.07 4.05
C ILE A 12 -6.51 7.19 4.97
N ALA A 13 -6.59 6.90 6.27
CA ALA A 13 -7.08 7.83 7.29
C ALA A 13 -6.01 8.81 7.81
N GLY A 14 -4.77 8.73 7.32
CA GLY A 14 -3.67 9.58 7.74
C GLY A 14 -3.87 11.06 7.37
N LEU A 15 -3.38 11.96 8.25
CA LEU A 15 -3.47 13.41 8.08
C LEU A 15 -2.44 13.98 7.08
N GLY A 16 -1.41 13.22 6.71
CA GLY A 16 -0.43 13.66 5.72
C GLY A 16 0.38 14.90 6.13
N THR A 17 0.62 15.13 7.42
CA THR A 17 1.26 16.36 7.95
C THR A 17 2.63 16.67 7.35
N ARG A 18 3.39 15.63 6.95
CA ARG A 18 4.68 15.76 6.26
C ARG A 18 4.60 16.51 4.92
N PHE A 19 3.42 16.57 4.30
CA PHE A 19 3.18 17.21 3.00
C PHE A 19 2.37 18.51 3.09
N LEU A 20 2.19 19.08 4.29
CA LEU A 20 1.63 20.42 4.39
C LEU A 20 2.52 21.43 3.63
N PRO A 21 1.94 22.39 2.89
CA PRO A 21 0.50 22.72 2.84
C PRO A 21 -0.34 21.92 1.82
N ALA A 22 0.27 21.09 0.97
CA ALA A 22 -0.44 20.37 -0.10
C ALA A 22 -1.59 19.49 0.43
N THR A 23 -1.39 18.86 1.60
CA THR A 23 -2.38 17.98 2.24
C THR A 23 -3.39 18.71 3.13
N LYS A 24 -3.43 20.05 3.11
CA LYS A 24 -4.39 20.82 3.94
C LYS A 24 -5.84 20.55 3.54
N ALA A 25 -6.10 20.34 2.26
CA ALA A 25 -7.44 20.15 1.70
C ALA A 25 -7.58 18.88 0.84
N SER A 26 -6.47 18.18 0.57
CA SER A 26 -6.48 16.91 -0.15
C SER A 26 -5.76 15.82 0.65
N ALA A 27 -6.17 14.58 0.45
CA ALA A 27 -5.54 13.42 1.07
C ALA A 27 -4.09 13.27 0.56
N LYS A 28 -3.15 12.82 1.41
CA LYS A 28 -1.78 12.51 0.94
C LYS A 28 -1.79 11.45 -0.16
N GLU A 29 -2.72 10.51 -0.09
CA GLU A 29 -2.86 9.42 -1.05
C GLU A 29 -3.38 9.90 -2.42
N MET A 30 -3.87 11.14 -2.49
CA MET A 30 -4.25 11.82 -3.73
C MET A 30 -3.12 12.66 -4.35
N LEU A 31 -1.92 12.66 -3.76
CA LEU A 31 -0.77 13.31 -4.39
C LEU A 31 -0.42 12.58 -5.70
N PRO A 32 -0.34 13.30 -6.83
CA PRO A 32 -0.06 12.70 -8.12
C PRO A 32 1.44 12.41 -8.28
N VAL A 33 1.77 11.21 -8.73
CA VAL A 33 3.10 10.90 -9.28
C VAL A 33 2.96 10.92 -10.79
N VAL A 34 3.56 11.95 -11.40
CA VAL A 34 3.33 12.37 -12.78
C VAL A 34 1.89 12.86 -12.99
N ASP A 35 0.98 11.97 -13.34
CA ASP A 35 -0.42 12.27 -13.70
C ASP A 35 -1.43 11.42 -12.93
N LYS A 36 -0.96 10.45 -12.14
CA LYS A 36 -1.79 9.46 -11.43
C LYS A 36 -1.64 9.57 -9.91
N PRO A 37 -2.75 9.58 -9.14
CA PRO A 37 -2.69 9.57 -7.67
C PRO A 37 -2.04 8.30 -7.09
N LEU A 38 -1.31 8.44 -5.99
CA LEU A 38 -0.70 7.30 -5.26
C LEU A 38 -1.71 6.17 -4.96
N ILE A 39 -2.93 6.52 -4.55
CA ILE A 39 -3.97 5.53 -4.25
C ILE A 39 -4.36 4.70 -5.49
N GLN A 40 -4.38 5.32 -6.67
CA GLN A 40 -4.73 4.61 -7.90
C GLN A 40 -3.66 3.58 -8.28
N TYR A 41 -2.36 3.91 -8.12
CA TYR A 41 -1.30 2.91 -8.31
C TYR A 41 -1.49 1.67 -7.40
N ALA A 42 -1.86 1.88 -6.13
CA ALA A 42 -2.11 0.77 -5.21
C ALA A 42 -3.37 -0.04 -5.57
N VAL A 43 -4.44 0.62 -6.02
CA VAL A 43 -5.67 -0.05 -6.45
C VAL A 43 -5.44 -0.85 -7.74
N GLU A 44 -4.74 -0.28 -8.72
CA GLU A 44 -4.34 -0.98 -9.95
C GLU A 44 -3.45 -2.20 -9.64
N GLU A 45 -2.52 -2.08 -8.70
CA GLU A 45 -1.67 -3.19 -8.25
C GLU A 45 -2.51 -4.33 -7.64
N ALA A 46 -3.48 -4.02 -6.79
CA ALA A 46 -4.39 -4.99 -6.21
C ALA A 46 -5.28 -5.63 -7.28
N TYR A 47 -5.84 -4.82 -8.19
CA TYR A 47 -6.72 -5.27 -9.26
C TYR A 47 -5.99 -6.23 -10.23
N ALA A 48 -4.75 -5.90 -10.59
CA ALA A 48 -3.87 -6.75 -11.41
C ALA A 48 -3.51 -8.07 -10.71
N ALA A 49 -3.54 -8.12 -9.38
CA ALA A 49 -3.37 -9.35 -8.60
C ALA A 49 -4.63 -10.23 -8.53
N GLY A 50 -5.74 -9.84 -9.18
CA GLY A 50 -7.01 -10.58 -9.19
C GLY A 50 -7.98 -10.18 -8.07
N ILE A 51 -7.66 -9.15 -7.29
CA ILE A 51 -8.51 -8.65 -6.21
C ILE A 51 -9.62 -7.78 -6.82
N ARG A 52 -10.86 -7.91 -6.35
CA ARG A 52 -12.02 -7.17 -6.89
C ARG A 52 -12.75 -6.31 -5.88
N GLN A 53 -12.58 -6.57 -4.59
CA GLN A 53 -13.17 -5.74 -3.54
C GLN A 53 -12.12 -4.84 -2.88
N MET A 54 -12.24 -3.54 -3.09
CA MET A 54 -11.34 -2.50 -2.58
C MET A 54 -11.98 -1.83 -1.36
N ILE A 55 -11.43 -2.08 -0.18
CA ILE A 55 -11.95 -1.60 1.11
C ILE A 55 -11.11 -0.42 1.58
N PHE A 56 -11.64 0.79 1.44
CA PHE A 56 -10.99 2.02 1.82
C PHE A 56 -11.32 2.40 3.26
N VAL A 57 -10.30 2.43 4.11
CA VAL A 57 -10.43 2.86 5.51
C VAL A 57 -10.09 4.34 5.59
N THR A 58 -11.13 5.18 5.57
CA THR A 58 -11.03 6.64 5.44
C THR A 58 -11.07 7.36 6.77
N GLY A 59 -10.40 8.51 6.85
CA GLY A 59 -10.45 9.42 8.00
C GLY A 59 -11.44 10.57 7.81
N ARG A 60 -11.22 11.68 8.52
CA ARG A 60 -11.92 12.95 8.22
C ARG A 60 -11.40 13.53 6.90
N THR A 61 -12.29 14.18 6.14
CA THR A 61 -11.98 14.93 4.90
C THR A 61 -11.29 14.10 3.80
N LYS A 62 -11.93 13.01 3.34
CA LYS A 62 -11.41 12.12 2.27
C LYS A 62 -12.35 11.96 1.08
N ARG A 63 -13.28 12.92 0.88
CA ARG A 63 -14.24 12.91 -0.23
C ARG A 63 -13.55 12.80 -1.60
N SER A 64 -12.39 13.42 -1.78
CA SER A 64 -11.64 13.34 -3.03
C SER A 64 -11.20 11.94 -3.43
N ILE A 65 -11.10 10.99 -2.49
CA ILE A 65 -10.79 9.59 -2.82
C ILE A 65 -12.07 8.87 -3.27
N GLU A 66 -13.20 9.13 -2.60
CA GLU A 66 -14.52 8.62 -3.02
C GLU A 66 -14.84 9.13 -4.43
N ASP A 67 -14.77 10.45 -4.66
CA ASP A 67 -15.04 11.09 -5.96
C ASP A 67 -14.06 10.63 -7.07
N HIS A 68 -12.86 10.15 -6.74
CA HIS A 68 -11.86 9.66 -7.73
C HIS A 68 -12.21 8.29 -8.30
N PHE A 69 -12.80 7.41 -7.49
CA PHE A 69 -13.18 6.05 -7.91
C PHE A 69 -14.66 5.92 -8.26
N ASP A 70 -15.46 6.94 -8.00
CA ASP A 70 -16.87 7.02 -8.39
C ASP A 70 -17.03 7.63 -9.80
N THR A 71 -18.18 7.39 -10.43
CA THR A 71 -18.51 7.96 -11.75
C THR A 71 -18.60 9.49 -11.69
N ALA A 72 -17.79 10.17 -12.51
CA ALA A 72 -17.78 11.62 -12.65
C ALA A 72 -18.68 12.07 -13.81
N TYR A 73 -20.01 12.01 -13.63
CA TYR A 73 -20.99 12.29 -14.69
C TYR A 73 -20.76 13.59 -15.46
N GLU A 74 -20.41 14.68 -14.76
CA GLU A 74 -20.14 15.98 -15.38
C GLU A 74 -18.92 15.92 -16.30
N LEU A 75 -17.79 15.38 -15.80
CA LEU A 75 -16.56 15.19 -16.59
C LEU A 75 -16.79 14.28 -17.79
N GLU A 76 -17.45 13.15 -17.61
CA GLU A 76 -17.71 12.21 -18.70
C GLU A 76 -18.59 12.83 -19.79
N SER A 77 -19.64 13.55 -19.40
CA SER A 77 -20.55 14.21 -20.34
C SER A 77 -19.83 15.31 -21.13
N GLU A 78 -18.95 16.10 -20.48
CA GLU A 78 -18.15 17.11 -21.16
C GLU A 78 -17.14 16.50 -22.13
N LEU A 79 -16.45 15.41 -21.74
CA LEU A 79 -15.51 14.71 -22.61
C LEU A 79 -16.22 14.09 -23.82
N GLU A 80 -17.39 13.50 -23.62
CA GLU A 80 -18.23 12.94 -24.68
C GLU A 80 -18.71 14.04 -25.64
N ALA A 81 -19.25 15.14 -25.11
CA ALA A 81 -19.69 16.29 -25.93
C ALA A 81 -18.53 16.92 -26.72
N ALA A 82 -17.32 16.92 -26.17
CA ALA A 82 -16.12 17.40 -26.83
C ALA A 82 -15.47 16.37 -27.79
N GLY A 83 -16.01 15.15 -27.90
CA GLY A 83 -15.48 14.08 -28.74
C GLY A 83 -14.12 13.52 -28.28
N LYS A 84 -13.75 13.71 -27.00
CA LYS A 84 -12.46 13.30 -26.41
C LYS A 84 -12.50 11.85 -25.95
N THR A 85 -12.64 10.92 -26.89
CA THR A 85 -12.88 9.49 -26.62
C THR A 85 -11.77 8.80 -25.84
N GLU A 86 -10.50 9.14 -26.10
CA GLU A 86 -9.35 8.57 -25.36
C GLU A 86 -9.35 8.95 -23.88
N LEU A 87 -9.57 10.24 -23.58
CA LEU A 87 -9.65 10.73 -22.21
C LEU A 87 -10.88 10.18 -21.46
N LEU A 88 -11.99 9.99 -22.17
CA LEU A 88 -13.18 9.34 -21.61
C LEU A 88 -12.88 7.88 -21.23
N ALA A 89 -12.14 7.15 -22.07
CA ALA A 89 -11.72 5.79 -21.76
C ALA A 89 -10.80 5.73 -20.54
N VAL A 90 -9.86 6.68 -20.41
CA VAL A 90 -9.00 6.83 -19.22
C VAL A 90 -9.85 7.04 -17.96
N ALA A 91 -10.79 8.00 -17.98
CA ALA A 91 -11.66 8.29 -16.83
C ALA A 91 -12.45 7.05 -16.39
N ARG A 92 -13.06 6.32 -17.34
CA ARG A 92 -13.82 5.10 -17.05
C ARG A 92 -12.94 3.94 -16.57
N SER A 93 -11.68 3.87 -17.01
CA SER A 93 -10.75 2.80 -16.61
C SER A 93 -10.33 2.86 -15.14
N ILE A 94 -10.52 4.01 -14.46
CA ILE A 94 -10.12 4.18 -13.05
C ILE A 94 -10.87 3.19 -12.14
N ALA A 95 -12.13 2.89 -12.48
CA ALA A 95 -12.94 1.92 -11.78
C ALA A 95 -13.64 0.94 -12.75
N PRO A 96 -13.00 -0.21 -13.06
CA PRO A 96 -13.60 -1.23 -13.91
C PRO A 96 -14.93 -1.78 -13.36
N ASP A 97 -15.82 -2.23 -14.25
CA ASP A 97 -17.19 -2.66 -13.89
C ASP A 97 -17.25 -3.82 -12.87
N ASP A 98 -16.26 -4.70 -12.84
CA ASP A 98 -16.17 -5.82 -11.90
C ASP A 98 -15.42 -5.48 -10.60
N MET A 99 -14.99 -4.22 -10.43
CA MET A 99 -14.37 -3.70 -9.22
C MET A 99 -15.42 -3.08 -8.29
N THR A 100 -15.41 -3.50 -7.03
CA THR A 100 -16.27 -2.94 -5.98
C THR A 100 -15.47 -2.12 -5.00
N CYS A 101 -15.76 -0.82 -4.91
CA CYS A 101 -15.22 0.08 -3.90
C CYS A 101 -16.14 0.10 -2.67
N VAL A 102 -15.58 -0.11 -1.49
CA VAL A 102 -16.30 -0.09 -0.20
C VAL A 102 -15.58 0.84 0.75
N TYR A 103 -16.33 1.69 1.44
CA TYR A 103 -15.77 2.70 2.34
C TYR A 103 -16.17 2.43 3.78
N VAL A 104 -15.19 2.44 4.68
CA VAL A 104 -15.40 2.40 6.14
C VAL A 104 -14.64 3.53 6.80
N ARG A 105 -15.20 4.11 7.86
CA ARG A 105 -14.59 5.23 8.57
C ARG A 105 -13.70 4.71 9.70
N GLN A 106 -12.49 5.24 9.81
CA GLN A 106 -11.68 5.21 11.02
C GLN A 106 -12.05 6.46 11.86
N PRO A 107 -12.82 6.33 12.96
CA PRO A 107 -13.36 7.51 13.66
C PRO A 107 -12.29 8.38 14.33
N ARG A 108 -11.17 7.75 14.72
CA ARG A 108 -10.01 8.37 15.35
C ARG A 108 -8.74 7.77 14.75
N ALA A 109 -7.74 8.60 14.47
CA ALA A 109 -6.44 8.17 13.99
C ALA A 109 -5.66 7.50 15.14
N LEU A 110 -5.95 6.22 15.39
CA LEU A 110 -5.34 5.41 16.46
C LEU A 110 -4.26 4.45 15.92
N GLY A 111 -3.70 4.74 14.75
CA GLY A 111 -2.67 3.92 14.11
C GLY A 111 -3.17 2.95 13.05
N LEU A 112 -2.22 2.30 12.39
CA LEU A 112 -2.44 1.39 11.27
C LEU A 112 -3.19 0.12 11.68
N GLY A 113 -2.84 -0.48 12.82
CA GLY A 113 -3.53 -1.67 13.32
C GLY A 113 -5.01 -1.39 13.61
N HIS A 114 -5.33 -0.22 14.18
CA HIS A 114 -6.72 0.20 14.33
C HIS A 114 -7.44 0.41 12.99
N ALA A 115 -6.76 0.97 11.98
CA ALA A 115 -7.35 1.15 10.66
C ALA A 115 -7.70 -0.20 10.01
N VAL A 116 -6.79 -1.17 10.07
CA VAL A 116 -7.05 -2.54 9.61
C VAL A 116 -8.23 -3.16 10.39
N LEU A 117 -8.26 -2.99 11.72
CA LEU A 117 -9.36 -3.50 12.56
C LEU A 117 -10.73 -2.91 12.17
N CYS A 118 -10.81 -1.64 11.75
CA CYS A 118 -12.07 -1.05 11.27
C CYS A 118 -12.66 -1.78 10.04
N ALA A 119 -11.85 -2.49 9.26
CA ALA A 119 -12.30 -3.26 8.10
C ALA A 119 -12.77 -4.69 8.44
N LYS A 120 -12.67 -5.13 9.71
CA LYS A 120 -12.94 -6.51 10.15
C LYS A 120 -14.25 -7.09 9.61
N GLU A 121 -15.37 -6.38 9.80
CA GLU A 121 -16.69 -6.86 9.40
C GLU A 121 -16.84 -6.95 7.87
N LEU A 122 -16.17 -6.07 7.12
CA LEU A 122 -16.18 -6.08 5.65
C LEU A 122 -15.31 -7.20 5.09
N VAL A 123 -14.18 -7.47 5.74
CA VAL A 123 -13.29 -8.58 5.38
C VAL A 123 -13.93 -9.93 5.72
N GLY A 124 -14.52 -10.06 6.90
CA GLY A 124 -15.09 -11.32 7.39
C GLY A 124 -14.00 -12.34 7.73
N ASN A 125 -14.30 -13.63 7.54
CA ASN A 125 -13.39 -14.73 7.87
C ASN A 125 -12.59 -15.23 6.66
N GLU A 126 -11.98 -14.30 5.93
CA GLU A 126 -11.19 -14.58 4.72
C GLU A 126 -9.81 -13.93 4.83
N ALA A 127 -8.81 -14.49 4.13
CA ALA A 127 -7.53 -13.83 3.97
C ALA A 127 -7.68 -12.60 3.06
N PHE A 128 -6.92 -11.55 3.35
CA PHE A 128 -7.07 -10.26 2.70
C PHE A 128 -5.71 -9.58 2.52
N ALA A 129 -5.62 -8.76 1.47
CA ALA A 129 -4.46 -7.91 1.25
C ALA A 129 -4.57 -6.62 2.07
N VAL A 130 -3.44 -6.06 2.48
CA VAL A 130 -3.34 -4.68 2.98
C VAL A 130 -2.31 -3.95 2.13
N LEU A 131 -2.67 -2.78 1.61
CA LEU A 131 -1.79 -1.95 0.79
C LEU A 131 -1.71 -0.54 1.39
N LEU A 132 -0.49 -0.10 1.70
CA LEU A 132 -0.20 1.27 2.08
C LEU A 132 0.14 2.06 0.82
N ALA A 133 -0.75 2.97 0.42
CA ALA A 133 -0.60 3.73 -0.83
C ALA A 133 0.60 4.68 -0.83
N ASP A 134 1.12 5.05 0.34
CA ASP A 134 2.33 5.87 0.45
C ASP A 134 3.63 5.08 0.23
N ASP A 135 3.57 3.75 0.20
CA ASP A 135 4.61 2.91 -0.39
C ASP A 135 4.25 2.63 -1.86
N LEU A 136 4.73 3.50 -2.76
CA LEU A 136 4.60 3.27 -4.20
C LEU A 136 5.59 2.17 -4.58
N MET A 137 5.07 1.06 -5.11
CA MET A 137 5.85 -0.11 -5.47
C MET A 137 5.65 -0.43 -6.95
N VAL A 138 6.75 -0.48 -7.69
CA VAL A 138 6.78 -0.77 -9.12
C VAL A 138 7.49 -2.09 -9.34
N GLY A 139 6.81 -3.05 -9.95
CA GLY A 139 7.37 -4.37 -10.24
C GLY A 139 6.65 -5.04 -11.40
N GLN A 140 7.32 -5.96 -12.09
CA GLN A 140 6.74 -6.73 -13.18
C GLN A 140 7.03 -8.23 -12.99
N PRO A 141 6.03 -9.05 -12.64
CA PRO A 141 4.62 -8.69 -12.38
C PRO A 141 4.47 -7.77 -11.14
N PRO A 142 3.31 -7.10 -10.94
CA PRO A 142 3.08 -6.23 -9.78
C PRO A 142 3.33 -6.96 -8.45
N VAL A 143 3.81 -6.24 -7.42
CA VAL A 143 4.27 -6.86 -6.15
C VAL A 143 3.16 -7.65 -5.46
N MET A 144 1.94 -7.11 -5.37
CA MET A 144 0.80 -7.86 -4.83
C MET A 144 0.49 -9.13 -5.64
N ALA A 145 0.66 -9.13 -6.96
CA ALA A 145 0.45 -10.32 -7.78
C ALA A 145 1.52 -11.40 -7.49
N GLN A 146 2.77 -10.99 -7.26
CA GLN A 146 3.83 -11.89 -6.78
C GLN A 146 3.44 -12.52 -5.43
N MET A 147 2.95 -11.70 -4.50
CA MET A 147 2.54 -12.16 -3.17
C MET A 147 1.32 -13.08 -3.22
N VAL A 148 0.30 -12.79 -4.04
CA VAL A 148 -0.89 -13.65 -4.20
C VAL A 148 -0.47 -15.01 -4.77
N LYS A 149 0.45 -15.04 -5.73
CA LYS A 149 1.03 -16.29 -6.24
C LYS A 149 1.71 -17.09 -5.13
N ARG A 150 2.53 -16.46 -4.30
CA ARG A 150 3.16 -17.12 -3.15
C ARG A 150 2.13 -17.58 -2.10
N TYR A 151 1.09 -16.80 -1.85
CA TYR A 151 0.04 -17.18 -0.92
C TYR A 151 -0.70 -18.45 -1.37
N ALA A 152 -0.91 -18.62 -2.69
CA ALA A 152 -1.54 -19.82 -3.23
C ALA A 152 -0.79 -21.11 -2.87
N ASP A 153 0.54 -21.04 -2.77
CA ASP A 153 1.42 -22.16 -2.43
C ASP A 153 1.49 -22.39 -0.90
N TRP A 154 1.63 -21.32 -0.11
CA TRP A 154 1.96 -21.41 1.33
C TRP A 154 0.76 -21.29 2.27
N GLY A 155 -0.31 -20.62 1.86
CA GLY A 155 -1.60 -20.58 2.57
C GLY A 155 -1.61 -19.84 3.91
N THR A 156 -0.62 -19.00 4.17
CA THR A 156 -0.52 -18.25 5.42
C THR A 156 -0.09 -16.81 5.21
N SER A 157 -0.13 -16.00 6.26
CA SER A 157 0.21 -14.57 6.21
C SER A 157 1.59 -14.31 5.58
N LEU A 158 1.66 -13.33 4.68
CA LEU A 158 2.85 -12.90 3.94
C LEU A 158 3.12 -11.41 4.14
N LEU A 159 4.38 -11.05 4.39
CA LEU A 159 4.86 -9.68 4.52
C LEU A 159 5.84 -9.38 3.39
N ALA A 160 5.61 -8.35 2.57
CA ALA A 160 6.62 -7.91 1.63
C ALA A 160 7.78 -7.29 2.39
N VAL A 161 9.02 -7.65 2.05
CA VAL A 161 10.21 -7.13 2.69
C VAL A 161 11.30 -6.74 1.71
N GLN A 162 12.09 -5.76 2.08
CA GLN A 162 13.31 -5.36 1.38
C GLN A 162 14.42 -5.04 2.37
N ASP A 163 15.66 -5.20 1.95
CA ASP A 163 16.81 -4.73 2.72
C ASP A 163 16.86 -3.20 2.71
N VAL A 164 17.14 -2.61 3.87
CA VAL A 164 17.33 -1.16 4.03
C VAL A 164 18.66 -0.87 4.72
N PRO A 165 19.27 0.33 4.49
CA PRO A 165 20.41 0.77 5.28
C PRO A 165 20.12 0.68 6.78
N ARG A 166 21.10 0.25 7.57
CA ARG A 166 20.94 -0.04 9.01
C ARG A 166 20.39 1.17 9.77
N GLU A 167 20.81 2.37 9.43
CA GLU A 167 20.36 3.65 9.98
C GLU A 167 18.88 3.99 9.70
N HIS A 168 18.27 3.30 8.72
CA HIS A 168 16.86 3.46 8.36
C HIS A 168 15.94 2.49 9.10
N THR A 169 16.45 1.54 9.88
CA THR A 169 15.65 0.54 10.62
C THR A 169 14.60 1.16 11.55
N LYS A 170 14.91 2.33 12.16
CA LYS A 170 13.98 3.11 12.99
C LYS A 170 12.75 3.67 12.27
N ARG A 171 12.64 3.47 10.95
CA ARG A 171 11.51 3.95 10.13
C ARG A 171 10.50 2.84 9.83
N TYR A 172 10.86 1.58 10.03
CA TYR A 172 10.10 0.43 9.53
C TYR A 172 9.91 -0.65 10.60
N GLY A 173 8.94 -1.53 10.39
CA GLY A 173 8.92 -2.83 11.05
C GLY A 173 10.09 -3.68 10.52
N ILE A 174 10.90 -4.25 11.40
CA ILE A 174 12.04 -5.09 11.03
C ILE A 174 11.75 -6.54 11.43
N VAL A 175 11.89 -7.45 10.47
CA VAL A 175 11.68 -8.89 10.68
C VAL A 175 12.99 -9.63 10.93
N SER A 176 12.91 -10.74 11.65
CA SER A 176 13.96 -11.73 11.79
C SER A 176 13.39 -13.13 11.60
N GLY A 177 14.24 -14.07 11.19
CA GLY A 177 13.78 -15.42 10.90
C GLY A 177 14.81 -16.25 10.16
N GLN A 178 14.36 -17.42 9.71
CA GLN A 178 15.18 -18.37 8.97
C GLN A 178 14.76 -18.40 7.51
N GLN A 179 15.72 -18.35 6.60
CA GLN A 179 15.44 -18.52 5.18
C GLN A 179 14.93 -19.94 4.89
N VAL A 180 13.81 -20.05 4.19
CA VAL A 180 13.17 -21.32 3.83
C VAL A 180 13.06 -21.54 2.32
N ALA A 181 13.21 -20.47 1.53
CA ALA A 181 13.43 -20.52 0.09
C ALA A 181 14.27 -19.31 -0.35
N GLU A 182 14.62 -19.22 -1.63
CA GLU A 182 15.42 -18.11 -2.19
C GLU A 182 14.85 -16.72 -1.82
N ASP A 183 13.54 -16.56 -1.95
CA ASP A 183 12.80 -15.31 -1.73
C ASP A 183 11.87 -15.35 -0.50
N MET A 184 11.96 -16.39 0.34
CA MET A 184 11.06 -16.62 1.46
C MET A 184 11.81 -16.84 2.78
N LEU A 185 11.29 -16.22 3.84
CA LEU A 185 11.82 -16.31 5.20
C LEU A 185 10.68 -16.65 6.17
N ASP A 186 10.87 -17.70 6.98
CA ASP A 186 9.99 -18.05 8.10
C ASP A 186 10.26 -17.09 9.26
N VAL A 187 9.31 -16.21 9.54
CA VAL A 187 9.49 -15.11 10.47
C VAL A 187 9.43 -15.65 11.90
N SER A 188 10.52 -15.45 12.66
CA SER A 188 10.58 -15.76 14.09
C SER A 188 10.31 -14.53 14.96
N GLY A 189 10.42 -13.33 14.41
CA GLY A 189 10.19 -12.09 15.15
C GLY A 189 9.98 -10.89 14.23
N ILE A 190 9.27 -9.89 14.76
CA ILE A 190 9.04 -8.61 14.10
C ILE A 190 8.99 -7.50 15.17
N VAL A 191 9.63 -6.36 14.90
CA VAL A 191 9.69 -5.22 15.84
C VAL A 191 9.40 -3.92 15.10
N GLU A 192 8.51 -3.09 15.63
CA GLU A 192 8.18 -1.78 15.06
C GLU A 192 9.30 -0.76 15.36
N LYS A 193 9.93 -0.22 14.31
CA LYS A 193 10.85 0.92 14.37
C LYS A 193 11.98 0.77 15.42
N PRO A 194 12.70 -0.36 15.45
CA PRO A 194 13.82 -0.52 16.38
C PRO A 194 14.92 0.49 16.08
N ALA A 195 15.64 0.93 17.10
CA ALA A 195 16.83 1.73 16.89
C ALA A 195 17.93 0.91 16.16
N PRO A 196 18.75 1.52 15.30
CA PRO A 196 19.75 0.81 14.50
C PRO A 196 20.67 -0.14 15.28
N GLU A 197 21.03 0.24 16.50
CA GLU A 197 21.86 -0.52 17.42
C GLU A 197 21.22 -1.82 17.92
N VAL A 198 19.88 -1.88 18.01
CA VAL A 198 19.13 -3.04 18.52
C VAL A 198 18.30 -3.76 17.45
N ALA A 199 18.31 -3.26 16.21
CA ALA A 199 17.57 -3.88 15.12
C ALA A 199 18.06 -5.33 14.88
N PRO A 200 17.16 -6.33 14.82
CA PRO A 200 17.58 -7.72 14.71
C PRO A 200 18.17 -8.05 13.33
N THR A 201 17.74 -7.34 12.28
CA THR A 201 18.23 -7.45 10.90
C THR A 201 18.15 -6.07 10.20
N THR A 202 18.39 -6.04 8.89
CA THR A 202 18.09 -4.91 7.98
C THR A 202 16.86 -5.15 7.11
N LEU A 203 16.14 -6.26 7.34
CA LEU A 203 15.02 -6.69 6.51
C LEU A 203 13.76 -5.97 6.97
N ALA A 204 13.41 -4.90 6.26
CA ALA A 204 12.29 -4.03 6.57
C ALA A 204 11.02 -4.47 5.87
N VAL A 205 9.90 -4.41 6.59
CA VAL A 205 8.55 -4.60 6.06
C VAL A 205 8.18 -3.41 5.17
N ALA A 206 7.81 -3.72 3.93
CA ALA A 206 7.17 -2.81 3.01
C ALA A 206 5.65 -2.84 3.19
N GLY A 207 4.96 -1.81 2.72
CA GLY A 207 3.53 -1.60 2.86
C GLY A 207 2.64 -2.54 2.03
N ARG A 208 3.00 -3.82 1.90
CA ARG A 208 2.20 -4.87 1.25
C ARG A 208 2.14 -6.10 2.15
N TYR A 209 0.92 -6.53 2.43
CA TYR A 209 0.64 -7.64 3.32
C TYR A 209 -0.44 -8.52 2.70
N ILE A 210 -0.36 -9.83 2.93
CA ILE A 210 -1.51 -10.74 2.86
C ILE A 210 -1.66 -11.32 4.26
N LEU A 211 -2.82 -11.16 4.87
CA LEU A 211 -3.05 -11.47 6.28
C LEU A 211 -4.22 -12.42 6.43
N THR A 212 -4.09 -13.38 7.33
CA THR A 212 -5.19 -14.27 7.73
C THR A 212 -6.17 -13.51 8.63
N PRO A 213 -7.43 -13.98 8.75
CA PRO A 213 -8.41 -13.39 9.67
C PRO A 213 -8.01 -13.53 11.15
N GLY A 214 -7.04 -14.41 11.48
CA GLY A 214 -6.48 -14.55 12.82
C GLY A 214 -5.95 -13.22 13.37
N LEU A 215 -5.43 -12.35 12.50
CA LEU A 215 -4.92 -11.03 12.85
C LEU A 215 -5.94 -10.17 13.60
N PHE A 216 -7.23 -10.22 13.24
CA PHE A 216 -8.23 -9.37 13.88
C PHE A 216 -8.36 -9.64 15.38
N LYS A 217 -8.27 -10.91 15.80
CA LYS A 217 -8.32 -11.29 17.21
C LYS A 217 -7.14 -10.73 18.00
N GLU A 218 -5.98 -10.64 17.37
CA GLU A 218 -4.77 -10.09 17.99
C GLU A 218 -4.86 -8.55 18.10
N LEU A 219 -5.41 -7.87 17.09
CA LEU A 219 -5.57 -6.42 17.08
C LEU A 219 -6.61 -5.93 18.11
N GLU A 220 -7.68 -6.69 18.37
CA GLU A 220 -8.73 -6.32 19.33
C GLU A 220 -8.23 -6.16 20.76
N ASN A 221 -7.22 -6.96 21.13
CA ASN A 221 -6.70 -7.02 22.49
C ASN A 221 -5.36 -6.29 22.65
N LEU A 222 -4.88 -5.63 21.59
CA LEU A 222 -3.57 -5.04 21.58
C LEU A 222 -3.54 -3.73 22.40
N PRO A 223 -2.59 -3.57 23.35
CA PRO A 223 -2.34 -2.26 23.94
C PRO A 223 -1.79 -1.30 22.88
N ARG A 224 -1.81 -0.01 23.20
CA ARG A 224 -1.15 1.02 22.39
C ARG A 224 0.37 0.86 22.49
N GLY A 225 1.03 0.75 21.35
CA GLY A 225 2.48 0.61 21.23
C GLY A 225 3.16 1.93 20.91
N VAL A 226 4.13 1.88 19.98
CA VAL A 226 4.92 3.03 19.54
C VAL A 226 4.02 4.19 19.14
N GLY A 227 4.31 5.39 19.64
CA GLY A 227 3.55 6.60 19.35
C GLY A 227 2.16 6.68 19.99
N GLY A 228 1.81 5.76 20.90
CA GLY A 228 0.47 5.70 21.50
C GLY A 228 -0.61 5.17 20.55
N GLU A 229 -0.19 4.45 19.51
CA GLU A 229 -1.02 3.91 18.44
C GLU A 229 -1.15 2.38 18.55
N ILE A 230 -2.23 1.82 18.01
CA ILE A 230 -2.37 0.38 17.80
C ILE A 230 -1.58 0.04 16.52
N GLN A 231 -0.44 -0.61 16.69
CA GLN A 231 0.47 -0.93 15.59
C GLN A 231 0.12 -2.27 14.94
N LEU A 232 0.13 -2.31 13.60
CA LEU A 232 -0.08 -3.55 12.86
C LEU A 232 1.05 -4.55 13.12
N THR A 233 2.28 -4.06 13.22
CA THR A 233 3.47 -4.84 13.55
C THR A 233 3.33 -5.62 14.85
N ASP A 234 2.81 -4.98 15.90
CA ASP A 234 2.59 -5.62 17.19
C ASP A 234 1.49 -6.70 17.10
N GLY A 235 0.44 -6.47 16.30
CA GLY A 235 -0.59 -7.48 16.00
C GLY A 235 -0.01 -8.70 15.28
N ILE A 236 0.87 -8.49 14.30
CA ILE A 236 1.58 -9.58 13.61
C ILE A 236 2.52 -10.32 14.57
N ALA A 237 3.19 -9.60 15.49
CA ALA A 237 4.04 -10.21 16.51
C ALA A 237 3.26 -11.15 17.45
N GLN A 238 2.00 -10.84 17.75
CA GLN A 238 1.13 -11.75 18.51
C GLN A 238 0.62 -12.90 17.64
N LEU A 239 0.27 -12.64 16.38
CA LEU A 239 -0.19 -13.66 15.43
C LEU A 239 0.87 -14.76 15.23
N LEU A 240 2.14 -14.37 15.16
CA LEU A 240 3.31 -15.27 15.07
C LEU A 240 3.38 -16.33 16.18
N ARG A 241 2.74 -16.09 17.33
CA ARG A 241 2.71 -17.06 18.44
C ARG A 241 1.70 -18.19 18.21
N ARG A 242 0.79 -18.03 17.25
CA ARG A 242 -0.32 -18.95 16.97
C ARG A 242 -0.23 -19.61 15.60
N GLU A 243 0.29 -18.90 14.61
CA GLU A 243 0.41 -19.38 13.25
C GLU A 243 1.71 -18.91 12.58
N LYS A 244 2.06 -19.56 11.47
CA LYS A 244 3.22 -19.18 10.68
C LYS A 244 2.98 -17.88 9.93
N VAL A 245 3.96 -17.00 9.91
CA VAL A 245 3.99 -15.81 9.03
C VAL A 245 5.29 -15.87 8.26
N PHE A 246 5.24 -15.64 6.95
CA PHE A 246 6.43 -15.56 6.12
C PHE A 246 6.69 -14.14 5.67
N ALA A 247 7.97 -13.82 5.47
CA ALA A 247 8.41 -12.63 4.79
C ALA A 247 8.84 -13.00 3.36
N TYR A 248 8.37 -12.21 2.40
CA TYR A 248 8.60 -12.38 0.97
C TYR A 248 9.48 -11.24 0.45
N ARG A 249 10.66 -11.59 -0.07
CA ARG A 249 11.56 -10.66 -0.77
C ARG A 249 11.03 -10.44 -2.18
N TYR A 250 10.24 -9.38 -2.35
CA TYR A 250 9.64 -9.05 -3.64
C TYR A 250 10.67 -8.58 -4.66
N GLN A 251 10.33 -8.72 -5.93
CA GLN A 251 11.10 -8.17 -7.04
C GLN A 251 10.45 -6.87 -7.52
N GLY A 252 11.14 -5.75 -7.37
CA GLY A 252 10.64 -4.44 -7.77
C GLY A 252 11.33 -3.31 -7.03
N GLN A 253 10.91 -2.09 -7.33
CA GLN A 253 11.39 -0.87 -6.71
C GLN A 253 10.30 -0.28 -5.80
N ARG A 254 10.70 0.17 -4.61
CA ARG A 254 9.83 0.90 -3.69
C ARG A 254 10.28 2.35 -3.57
N TYR A 255 9.31 3.24 -3.53
CA TYR A 255 9.47 4.66 -3.20
C TYR A 255 8.65 4.97 -1.93
N ASP A 256 9.31 5.50 -0.89
CA ASP A 256 8.64 6.01 0.32
C ASP A 256 8.05 7.40 0.02
N CYS A 257 6.87 7.40 -0.60
CA CYS A 257 6.07 8.58 -0.87
C CYS A 257 5.37 9.12 0.40
N GLY A 258 5.62 8.52 1.57
CA GLY A 258 5.37 9.17 2.85
C GLY A 258 6.38 10.28 3.14
N SER A 259 7.55 10.25 2.52
CA SER A 259 8.58 11.29 2.59
C SER A 259 8.58 12.17 1.34
N LYS A 260 8.92 13.46 1.49
CA LYS A 260 9.04 14.38 0.34
C LYS A 260 10.12 13.91 -0.64
N LEU A 261 11.24 13.40 -0.13
CA LEU A 261 12.33 12.93 -0.97
C LEU A 261 11.92 11.70 -1.78
N GLY A 262 11.31 10.69 -1.15
CA GLY A 262 10.85 9.50 -1.85
C GLY A 262 9.76 9.80 -2.87
N PHE A 263 8.86 10.75 -2.56
CA PHE A 263 7.89 11.25 -3.53
C PHE A 263 8.55 11.93 -4.75
N LEU A 264 9.57 12.78 -4.55
CA LEU A 264 10.31 13.39 -5.66
C LEU A 264 11.08 12.35 -6.50
N GLN A 265 11.69 11.37 -5.84
CA GLN A 265 12.37 10.27 -6.53
C GLN A 265 11.40 9.48 -7.41
N ALA A 266 10.21 9.16 -6.88
CA ALA A 266 9.15 8.52 -7.66
C ALA A 266 8.74 9.36 -8.87
N THR A 267 8.51 10.66 -8.68
CA THR A 267 8.12 11.56 -9.77
C THR A 267 9.18 11.63 -10.87
N VAL A 268 10.46 11.65 -10.52
CA VAL A 268 11.55 11.65 -11.50
C VAL A 268 11.61 10.32 -12.24
N ASP A 269 11.66 9.21 -11.52
CA ASP A 269 11.85 7.89 -12.15
C ASP A 269 10.65 7.48 -13.01
N LEU A 270 9.43 7.67 -12.52
CA LEU A 270 8.22 7.38 -13.29
C LEU A 270 8.02 8.40 -14.41
N GLY A 271 8.40 9.67 -14.20
CA GLY A 271 8.35 10.71 -15.23
C GLY A 271 9.21 10.36 -16.44
N ARG A 272 10.43 9.85 -16.21
CA ARG A 272 11.34 9.40 -17.29
C ARG A 272 10.80 8.21 -18.08
N CYS A 273 9.99 7.37 -17.43
CA CYS A 273 9.36 6.20 -18.05
C CYS A 273 7.97 6.49 -18.62
N HIS A 274 7.45 7.72 -18.51
CA HIS A 274 6.10 8.05 -18.93
C HIS A 274 5.95 7.96 -20.46
N PRO A 275 4.91 7.29 -21.00
CA PRO A 275 4.76 7.10 -22.44
C PRO A 275 4.70 8.40 -23.25
N GLU A 276 4.07 9.44 -22.69
CA GLU A 276 3.87 10.73 -23.39
C GLU A 276 5.01 11.73 -23.20
N VAL A 277 5.64 11.76 -22.02
CA VAL A 277 6.58 12.84 -21.64
C VAL A 277 7.99 12.35 -21.31
N GLY A 278 8.21 11.04 -21.23
CA GLY A 278 9.45 10.48 -20.69
C GLY A 278 10.69 10.78 -21.50
N ALA A 279 10.58 10.78 -22.83
CA ALA A 279 11.69 11.12 -23.73
C ALA A 279 12.14 12.58 -23.56
N ASP A 280 11.19 13.52 -23.67
CA ASP A 280 11.46 14.96 -23.54
C ASP A 280 11.91 15.32 -22.12
N PHE A 281 11.31 14.71 -21.09
CA PHE A 281 11.68 14.92 -19.70
C PHE A 281 13.10 14.41 -19.40
N THR A 282 13.48 13.25 -19.94
CA THR A 282 14.84 12.71 -19.80
C THR A 282 15.87 13.62 -20.48
N ALA A 283 15.59 14.06 -21.70
CA ALA A 283 16.47 14.99 -22.42
C ALA A 283 16.65 16.32 -21.67
N TRP A 284 15.58 16.85 -21.07
CA TRP A 284 15.65 18.05 -20.24
C TRP A 284 16.53 17.83 -18.99
N LEU A 285 16.37 16.71 -18.28
CA LEU A 285 17.18 16.39 -17.09
C LEU A 285 18.67 16.30 -17.41
N GLU A 286 19.03 15.68 -18.53
CA GLU A 286 20.43 15.55 -18.98
C GLU A 286 21.08 16.91 -19.22
N GLN A 287 20.32 17.90 -19.70
CA GLN A 287 20.79 19.27 -19.89
C GLN A 287 21.00 20.03 -18.57
N GLN A 288 20.30 19.67 -17.49
CA GLN A 288 20.43 20.32 -16.18
C GLN A 288 21.60 19.79 -15.34
N ILE A 289 22.17 18.63 -15.71
CA ILE A 289 23.29 18.00 -14.98
C ILE A 289 24.66 18.49 -15.52
N CYS A 290 24.66 19.48 -16.43
CA CYS A 290 25.85 20.22 -16.87
C CYS A 290 26.29 21.32 -15.89
#